data_AF-A0A1F7QMG5-F1
#
_entry.id   AF-A0A1F7QMG5-F1
#
_cell.length_a   1.000
_cell.length_b   1.000
_cell.length_c   1.000
_cell.angle_alpha   90.00
_cell.angle_beta   90.00
_cell.angle_gamma   90.00
#
_symmetry.space_group_name_H-M   'P 1'
#
loop_
_entity.id
_entity.type
_entity.pdbx_description
1 polymer ?
#
loop_
_entity_poly.entity_id
_entity_poly.type
_entity_poly.pdbx_seq_one_letter_code
_entity_poly.pdbx_strand_id
1 'polypeptide(L)'
;MHRLRKNNHGFAHIGLILLALVVIVTICGVGYYVATKKDKTNTNPTISTSQSSTQNTANSSENKYLVIKEWGIKVQQPTALTAISYKIENNILVFSSDQQKQLGCDEVRDSWGIVREHAGSLIDADGTKISDQEADEMPSYIHIANYYYSRAYPQTGCEKESDKMSMIDDAYTSLFKTLTSSE
;
A
#
# COMPACT_ATOMS: atom_id res chain seq x y z
N MET A 1 -5.05 -57.04 57.00
CA MET A 1 -4.76 -56.86 55.57
C MET A 1 -5.23 -55.47 55.14
N HIS A 2 -4.32 -54.50 55.03
CA HIS A 2 -4.66 -53.13 54.61
C HIS A 2 -4.73 -53.04 53.08
N ARG A 3 -5.87 -52.58 52.54
CA ARG A 3 -6.04 -52.25 51.12
C ARG A 3 -5.42 -50.89 50.83
N LEU A 4 -4.44 -50.84 49.92
CA LEU A 4 -3.95 -49.57 49.37
C LEU A 4 -4.85 -49.17 48.19
N ARG A 5 -5.56 -48.04 48.36
CA ARG A 5 -6.30 -47.36 47.29
C ARG A 5 -5.30 -46.82 46.26
N LYS A 6 -5.55 -47.11 44.98
CA LYS A 6 -4.83 -46.58 43.83
C LYS A 6 -5.37 -45.18 43.48
N ASN A 7 -4.63 -44.13 43.79
CA ASN A 7 -4.90 -42.76 43.32
C ASN A 7 -3.95 -42.44 42.17
N ASN A 8 -4.46 -42.43 40.93
CA ASN A 8 -3.66 -42.21 39.72
C ASN A 8 -4.12 -40.98 38.91
N HIS A 9 -4.45 -39.87 39.58
CA HIS A 9 -4.93 -38.64 38.92
C HIS A 9 -3.92 -37.47 38.90
N GLY A 10 -2.64 -37.72 39.23
CA GLY A 10 -1.62 -36.66 39.31
C GLY A 10 -1.06 -36.21 37.96
N PHE A 11 -0.80 -37.12 37.01
CA PHE A 11 0.02 -36.79 35.84
C PHE A 11 -0.73 -36.06 34.70
N ALA A 12 -2.04 -36.24 34.58
CA ALA A 12 -2.82 -35.57 33.52
C ALA A 12 -3.02 -34.06 33.80
N HIS A 13 -3.19 -33.67 35.07
CA HIS A 13 -3.39 -32.27 35.45
C HIS A 13 -2.10 -31.45 35.37
N ILE A 14 -0.97 -32.06 35.73
CA ILE A 14 0.34 -31.39 35.66
C ILE A 14 0.75 -31.09 34.22
N GLY A 15 0.46 -31.99 33.27
CA GLY A 15 0.75 -31.74 31.84
C GLY A 15 -0.06 -30.59 31.26
N LEU A 16 -1.32 -30.44 31.65
CA LEU A 16 -2.21 -29.38 31.14
C LEU A 16 -1.82 -28.00 31.68
N ILE A 17 -1.44 -27.91 32.96
CA ILE A 17 -0.93 -26.67 33.56
C ILE A 17 0.39 -26.23 32.90
N LEU A 18 1.29 -27.18 32.61
CA LEU A 18 2.58 -26.88 32.01
C LEU A 18 2.43 -26.41 30.55
N LEU A 19 1.51 -27.02 29.79
CA LEU A 19 1.15 -26.56 28.44
C LEU A 19 0.56 -25.14 28.47
N ALA A 20 -0.38 -24.87 29.38
CA ALA A 20 -0.98 -23.55 29.52
C ALA A 20 0.06 -22.47 29.87
N LEU A 21 1.01 -22.80 30.76
CA LEU A 21 2.12 -21.90 31.08
C LEU A 21 3.03 -21.61 29.88
N VAL A 22 3.35 -22.63 29.07
CA VAL A 22 4.15 -22.44 27.84
C VAL A 22 3.41 -21.51 26.87
N VAL A 23 2.11 -21.71 26.66
CA VAL A 23 1.31 -20.85 25.77
C VAL A 23 1.31 -19.40 26.28
N ILE A 24 1.08 -19.17 27.57
CA ILE A 24 1.09 -17.83 28.16
C ILE A 24 2.46 -17.17 28.03
N VAL A 25 3.56 -17.89 28.31
CA VAL A 25 4.92 -17.36 28.17
C VAL A 25 5.25 -17.02 26.72
N THR A 26 4.79 -17.81 25.74
CA THR A 26 5.02 -17.49 24.32
C THR A 26 4.26 -16.23 23.88
N ILE A 27 3.01 -16.07 24.28
CA ILE A 27 2.20 -14.90 23.89
C ILE A 27 2.70 -13.63 24.59
N CYS A 28 2.98 -13.70 25.90
CA CYS A 28 3.51 -12.57 26.65
C CYS A 28 4.95 -12.23 26.26
N GLY A 29 5.78 -13.23 25.93
CA GLY A 29 7.16 -13.04 25.49
C GLY A 29 7.26 -12.32 24.13
N VAL A 30 6.44 -12.72 23.16
CA VAL A 30 6.42 -12.07 21.83
C VAL A 30 5.87 -10.63 21.93
N GLY A 31 4.82 -10.40 22.73
CA GLY A 31 4.28 -9.06 22.98
C GLY A 31 5.28 -8.12 23.69
N TYR A 32 6.01 -8.61 24.69
CA TYR A 32 7.03 -7.83 25.39
C TYR A 32 8.28 -7.56 24.53
N TYR A 33 8.68 -8.53 23.69
CA TYR A 33 9.83 -8.38 22.78
C TYR A 33 9.60 -7.31 21.69
N VAL A 34 8.37 -7.19 21.17
CA VAL A 34 7.99 -6.13 20.23
C VAL A 34 7.87 -4.77 20.95
N ALA A 35 7.40 -4.75 22.20
CA ALA A 35 7.21 -3.51 22.96
C ALA A 35 8.50 -2.89 23.52
N THR A 36 9.56 -3.69 23.75
CA THR A 36 10.81 -3.22 24.38
C THR A 36 11.95 -2.91 23.41
N LYS A 37 11.77 -3.08 22.10
CA LYS A 37 12.73 -2.58 21.08
C LYS A 37 12.47 -1.13 20.68
N LYS A 38 12.36 -0.25 21.67
CA LYS A 38 12.65 1.18 21.48
C LYS A 38 13.82 1.50 22.39
N ASP A 39 14.83 2.13 21.80
CA ASP A 39 16.06 2.63 22.40
C ASP A 39 17.20 1.62 22.60
N LYS A 40 17.93 1.35 21.51
CA LYS A 40 19.42 1.34 21.51
C LYS A 40 19.99 1.42 20.10
N THR A 41 20.75 2.50 19.89
CA THR A 41 21.42 2.98 18.68
C THR A 41 22.61 2.09 18.24
N ASN A 42 22.84 2.04 16.91
CA ASN A 42 23.98 1.48 16.13
C ASN A 42 24.08 -0.07 16.09
N THR A 43 24.11 -0.79 14.96
CA THR A 43 24.72 -0.54 13.63
C THR A 43 24.20 -1.55 12.58
N ASN A 44 24.04 -1.12 11.31
CA ASN A 44 23.82 -1.89 10.05
C ASN A 44 22.42 -2.45 9.70
N PRO A 45 22.04 -2.47 8.40
CA PRO A 45 20.93 -1.67 7.91
C PRO A 45 19.67 -2.51 7.72
N THR A 46 18.73 -2.35 8.64
CA THR A 46 17.33 -2.60 8.33
C THR A 46 16.86 -1.46 7.46
N ILE A 47 16.37 -1.77 6.26
CA ILE A 47 15.60 -0.86 5.40
C ILE A 47 14.37 -0.46 6.21
N SER A 48 14.54 0.61 6.98
CA SER A 48 13.48 1.36 7.60
C SER A 48 12.94 2.25 6.48
N THR A 49 11.81 1.88 5.90
CA THR A 49 11.05 2.78 5.03
C THR A 49 10.45 3.88 5.90
N SER A 50 11.30 4.74 6.47
CA SER A 50 10.92 6.12 6.74
C SER A 50 10.77 6.77 5.37
N GLN A 51 9.62 6.55 4.76
CA GLN A 51 9.28 7.13 3.49
C GLN A 51 9.13 8.63 3.72
N SER A 52 10.17 9.37 3.32
CA SER A 52 10.13 10.81 3.24
C SER A 52 8.98 11.19 2.32
N SER A 53 7.91 11.75 2.88
CA SER A 53 6.83 12.36 2.10
C SER A 53 7.41 13.62 1.46
N THR A 54 7.92 13.48 0.25
CA THR A 54 8.34 14.61 -0.57
C THR A 54 7.14 15.04 -1.40
N GLN A 55 6.53 16.16 -1.02
CA GLN A 55 5.43 16.76 -1.78
C GLN A 55 6.03 17.57 -2.94
N ASN A 56 5.96 17.03 -4.16
CA ASN A 56 6.42 17.73 -5.37
C ASN A 56 5.26 18.50 -6.01
N THR A 57 5.41 19.81 -6.23
CA THR A 57 4.37 20.67 -6.84
C THR A 57 4.74 21.04 -8.28
N ALA A 58 3.82 20.87 -9.23
CA ALA A 58 3.98 21.33 -10.62
C ALA A 58 3.06 22.52 -10.94
N ASN A 59 3.62 23.65 -11.40
CA ASN A 59 2.86 24.84 -11.82
C ASN A 59 2.54 24.84 -13.33
N SER A 60 1.26 25.13 -13.61
CA SER A 60 0.56 25.05 -14.90
C SER A 60 1.03 26.08 -15.94
N SER A 61 1.35 25.60 -17.14
CA SER A 61 1.23 26.29 -18.44
C SER A 61 1.55 25.25 -19.53
N GLU A 62 0.56 24.97 -20.38
CA GLU A 62 0.53 24.11 -21.59
C GLU A 62 1.37 22.81 -21.61
N ASN A 63 0.67 21.66 -21.63
CA ASN A 63 1.23 20.33 -21.94
C ASN A 63 2.48 19.90 -21.17
N LYS A 64 2.59 20.29 -19.90
CA LYS A 64 3.69 19.84 -19.05
C LYS A 64 3.49 18.40 -18.63
N TYR A 65 4.56 17.62 -18.75
CA TYR A 65 4.65 16.31 -18.15
C TYR A 65 5.01 16.46 -16.68
N LEU A 66 4.28 15.76 -15.81
CA LEU A 66 4.69 15.52 -14.44
C LEU A 66 5.65 14.33 -14.45
N VAL A 67 6.90 14.57 -14.07
CA VAL A 67 7.95 13.54 -14.00
C VAL A 67 8.04 12.99 -12.58
N ILE A 68 7.88 11.68 -12.45
CA ILE A 68 8.04 10.92 -11.20
C ILE A 68 9.41 10.27 -11.26
N LYS A 69 10.43 11.00 -10.76
CA LYS A 69 11.85 10.63 -10.93
C LYS A 69 12.20 9.34 -10.20
N GLU A 70 11.54 9.09 -9.08
CA GLU A 70 11.72 7.91 -8.24
C GLU A 70 11.36 6.61 -8.99
N TRP A 71 10.44 6.71 -9.95
CA TRP A 71 9.92 5.58 -10.72
C TRP A 71 10.34 5.60 -12.19
N GLY A 72 11.05 6.65 -12.64
CA GLY A 72 11.48 6.78 -14.04
C GLY A 72 10.32 6.92 -15.04
N ILE A 73 9.21 7.52 -14.60
CA ILE A 73 8.00 7.66 -15.42
C ILE A 73 7.54 9.11 -15.51
N LYS A 74 6.75 9.39 -16.54
CA LYS A 74 6.09 10.68 -16.73
C LYS A 74 4.62 10.49 -17.09
N VAL A 75 3.79 11.43 -16.67
CA VAL A 75 2.36 11.51 -16.99
C VAL A 75 2.06 12.89 -17.54
N GLN A 76 1.14 13.00 -18.48
CA GLN A 76 0.73 14.30 -19.01
C GLN A 76 -0.21 14.97 -18.01
N GLN A 77 0.09 16.19 -17.59
CA GLN A 77 -0.77 16.91 -16.66
C GLN A 77 -2.11 17.25 -17.35
N PRO A 78 -3.26 16.75 -16.85
CA PRO A 78 -4.56 17.09 -17.40
C PRO A 78 -4.87 18.57 -17.14
N THR A 79 -5.44 19.23 -18.14
CA THR A 79 -5.83 20.65 -18.07
C THR A 79 -6.89 20.92 -17.00
N ALA A 80 -7.68 19.91 -16.65
CA ALA A 80 -8.73 20.00 -15.63
C ALA A 80 -8.21 20.11 -14.19
N LEU A 81 -6.96 19.72 -13.92
CA LEU A 81 -6.36 19.74 -12.58
C LEU A 81 -5.24 20.78 -12.52
N THR A 82 -5.44 21.80 -11.68
CA THR A 82 -4.43 22.82 -11.42
C THR A 82 -3.57 22.39 -10.24
N ALA A 83 -2.27 22.67 -10.31
CA ALA A 83 -1.31 22.42 -9.22
C ALA A 83 -1.34 20.96 -8.70
N ILE A 84 -1.19 19.99 -9.61
CA ILE A 84 -1.07 18.59 -9.22
C ILE A 84 0.25 18.40 -8.46
N SER A 85 0.15 17.68 -7.36
CA SER A 85 1.25 17.16 -6.59
C SER A 85 1.10 15.65 -6.40
N TYR A 86 2.18 14.99 -6.04
CA TYR A 86 2.15 13.58 -5.71
C TYR A 86 2.98 13.28 -4.46
N LYS A 87 2.64 12.16 -3.84
CA LYS A 87 3.44 11.48 -2.83
C LYS A 87 3.48 9.99 -3.18
N ILE A 88 4.51 9.29 -2.72
CA ILE A 88 4.57 7.83 -2.85
C ILE A 88 4.39 7.26 -1.44
N GLU A 89 3.49 6.29 -1.28
CA GLU A 89 3.22 5.56 -0.03
C GLU A 89 3.00 4.08 -0.37
N ASN A 90 3.77 3.15 0.22
CA ASN A 90 3.58 1.70 0.03
C ASN A 90 3.46 1.23 -1.44
N ASN A 91 4.35 1.69 -2.33
CA ASN A 91 4.28 1.42 -3.79
C ASN A 91 3.04 2.00 -4.51
N ILE A 92 2.34 2.93 -3.87
CA ILE A 92 1.23 3.68 -4.46
C ILE A 92 1.69 5.13 -4.65
N LEU A 93 1.56 5.64 -5.87
CA LEU A 93 1.67 7.05 -6.19
C LEU A 93 0.30 7.68 -5.95
N VAL A 94 0.18 8.49 -4.90
CA VAL A 94 -1.06 9.19 -4.53
C VAL A 94 -0.99 10.61 -5.06
N PHE A 95 -1.94 11.00 -5.88
CA PHE A 95 -2.02 12.36 -6.40
C PHE A 95 -2.89 13.26 -5.53
N SER A 96 -2.49 14.52 -5.43
CA SER A 96 -3.25 15.57 -4.75
C SER A 96 -3.36 16.80 -5.63
N SER A 97 -4.55 17.39 -5.73
CA SER A 97 -4.84 18.65 -6.41
C SER A 97 -5.77 19.52 -5.58
N ASP A 98 -5.81 20.82 -5.87
CA ASP A 98 -6.72 21.74 -5.17
C ASP A 98 -8.19 21.45 -5.48
N GLN A 99 -8.48 20.92 -6.68
CA GLN A 99 -9.81 20.46 -7.07
C GLN A 99 -10.31 19.32 -6.16
N GLN A 100 -9.45 18.35 -5.81
CA GLN A 100 -9.81 17.29 -4.87
C GLN A 100 -10.09 17.83 -3.46
N LYS A 101 -9.26 18.76 -2.98
CA LYS A 101 -9.44 19.39 -1.66
C LYS A 101 -10.78 20.12 -1.58
N GLN A 102 -11.19 20.82 -2.64
CA GLN A 102 -12.48 21.51 -2.70
C GLN A 102 -13.68 20.56 -2.63
N LEU A 103 -13.51 19.29 -2.98
CA LEU A 103 -14.54 18.27 -2.86
C LEU A 103 -14.54 17.56 -1.49
N GLY A 104 -13.61 17.89 -0.59
CA GLY A 104 -13.45 17.19 0.69
C GLY A 104 -12.86 15.79 0.55
N CYS A 105 -12.15 15.53 -0.55
CA CYS A 105 -11.55 14.22 -0.85
C CYS A 105 -10.08 14.09 -0.39
N ASP A 106 -9.57 15.04 0.41
CA ASP A 106 -8.15 15.11 0.79
C ASP A 106 -7.74 14.12 1.89
N GLU A 107 -8.68 13.71 2.74
CA GLU A 107 -8.46 12.73 3.82
C GLU A 107 -8.59 11.27 3.34
N VAL A 108 -8.97 11.04 2.08
CA VAL A 108 -9.11 9.68 1.55
C VAL A 108 -7.73 9.12 1.22
N ARG A 109 -7.21 8.29 2.13
CA ARG A 109 -5.94 7.54 1.99
C ARG A 109 -5.86 6.71 0.70
N ASP A 110 -7.01 6.41 0.11
CA ASP A 110 -7.15 5.62 -1.12
C ASP A 110 -7.50 6.51 -2.34
N SER A 111 -7.18 7.79 -2.31
CA SER A 111 -7.47 8.71 -3.43
C SER A 111 -6.72 8.31 -4.72
N TRP A 112 -7.30 8.71 -5.86
CA TRP A 112 -6.81 8.45 -7.21
C TRP A 112 -5.28 8.41 -7.30
N GLY A 113 -4.78 7.25 -7.71
CA GLY A 113 -3.35 6.98 -7.70
C GLY A 113 -2.93 5.90 -8.69
N ILE A 114 -1.65 5.59 -8.67
CA ILE A 114 -1.04 4.54 -9.49
C ILE A 114 -0.33 3.56 -8.58
N VAL A 115 -0.74 2.30 -8.61
CA VAL A 115 -0.04 1.21 -7.93
C VAL A 115 1.07 0.73 -8.85
N ARG A 116 2.25 0.42 -8.29
CA ARG A 116 3.36 -0.17 -9.02
C ARG A 116 3.76 -1.51 -8.41
N GLU A 117 3.72 -2.55 -9.22
CA GLU A 117 4.13 -3.90 -8.85
C GLU A 117 5.28 -4.38 -9.73
N HIS A 118 6.17 -5.20 -9.18
CA HIS A 118 7.26 -5.78 -9.96
C HIS A 118 6.72 -6.86 -10.92
N ALA A 119 7.29 -6.96 -12.11
CA ALA A 119 7.00 -8.05 -13.05
C ALA A 119 7.18 -9.42 -12.37
N GLY A 120 6.25 -10.33 -12.58
CA GLY A 120 6.22 -11.63 -11.95
C GLY A 120 5.76 -11.65 -10.49
N SER A 121 5.30 -10.52 -9.93
CA SER A 121 4.75 -10.43 -8.58
C SER A 121 3.23 -10.17 -8.54
N LEU A 122 2.60 -10.04 -9.70
CA LEU A 122 1.16 -9.80 -9.79
C LEU A 122 0.37 -11.00 -9.25
N ILE A 123 -0.64 -10.69 -8.43
CA ILE A 123 -1.61 -11.63 -7.90
C ILE A 123 -3.01 -11.08 -8.18
N ASP A 124 -3.96 -11.97 -8.43
CA ASP A 124 -5.36 -11.60 -8.58
C ASP A 124 -6.06 -11.50 -7.21
N ALA A 125 -7.38 -11.29 -7.24
CA ALA A 125 -8.18 -11.17 -6.03
C ALA A 125 -8.32 -12.48 -5.23
N ASP A 126 -8.10 -13.64 -5.86
CA ASP A 126 -8.16 -14.94 -5.18
C ASP A 126 -6.79 -15.41 -4.66
N GLY A 127 -5.73 -14.67 -4.99
CA GLY A 127 -4.35 -14.91 -4.60
C GLY A 127 -3.57 -15.74 -5.63
N THR A 128 -4.15 -16.03 -6.79
CA THR A 128 -3.47 -16.68 -7.89
C THR A 128 -2.50 -15.71 -8.55
N LYS A 129 -1.30 -16.21 -8.86
CA LYS A 129 -0.28 -15.45 -9.57
C LYS A 129 -0.72 -15.19 -11.01
N ILE A 130 -0.73 -13.92 -11.41
CA ILE A 130 -0.93 -13.50 -12.80
C ILE A 130 0.45 -13.56 -13.49
N SER A 131 0.53 -14.25 -14.63
CA SER A 131 1.76 -14.25 -15.42
C SER A 131 1.96 -12.92 -16.14
N ASP A 132 3.22 -12.59 -16.46
CA ASP A 132 3.54 -11.37 -17.20
C ASP A 132 2.86 -11.34 -18.58
N GLN A 133 2.75 -12.50 -19.23
CA GLN A 133 2.03 -12.62 -20.51
C GLN A 133 0.55 -12.27 -20.37
N GLU A 134 -0.12 -12.78 -19.33
CA GLU A 134 -1.52 -12.44 -19.07
C GLU A 134 -1.68 -10.96 -18.72
N ALA A 135 -0.76 -10.40 -17.93
CA ALA A 135 -0.77 -9.00 -17.55
C ALA A 135 -0.57 -8.07 -18.74
N ASP A 136 0.26 -8.44 -19.72
CA ASP A 136 0.47 -7.69 -20.96
C ASP A 136 -0.78 -7.64 -21.85
N GLU A 137 -1.67 -8.64 -21.76
CA GLU A 137 -2.93 -8.70 -22.50
C GLU A 137 -4.07 -7.92 -21.80
N MET A 138 -3.87 -7.53 -20.54
CA MET A 138 -4.89 -6.86 -19.73
C MET A 138 -4.86 -5.34 -19.87
N PRO A 139 -5.97 -4.67 -20.22
CA PRO A 139 -6.02 -3.21 -20.38
C PRO A 139 -5.92 -2.44 -19.06
N SER A 140 -6.01 -3.13 -17.92
CA SER A 140 -5.86 -2.55 -16.58
C SER A 140 -4.42 -2.28 -16.18
N TYR A 141 -3.45 -2.84 -16.92
CA TYR A 141 -2.03 -2.70 -16.64
C TYR A 141 -1.30 -1.95 -17.74
N ILE A 142 -0.31 -1.17 -17.33
CA ILE A 142 0.68 -0.58 -18.23
C ILE A 142 2.04 -1.16 -17.82
N HIS A 143 2.72 -1.81 -18.76
CA HIS A 143 4.05 -2.39 -18.54
C HIS A 143 5.13 -1.37 -18.93
N ILE A 144 6.00 -1.01 -17.98
CA ILE A 144 7.16 -0.14 -18.24
C ILE A 144 8.36 -0.72 -17.49
N ALA A 145 9.45 -0.98 -18.24
CA ALA A 145 10.66 -1.62 -17.72
C ALA A 145 10.35 -2.96 -17.01
N ASN A 146 10.63 -3.07 -15.70
CA ASN A 146 10.39 -4.30 -14.92
C ASN A 146 9.15 -4.18 -14.00
N TYR A 147 8.22 -3.28 -14.32
CA TYR A 147 7.08 -2.98 -13.47
C TYR A 147 5.77 -2.91 -14.25
N TYR A 148 4.71 -3.37 -13.59
CA TYR A 148 3.33 -3.16 -14.00
C TYR A 148 2.70 -2.05 -13.16
N TYR A 149 1.98 -1.17 -13.84
CA TYR A 149 1.27 -0.04 -13.23
C TYR A 149 -0.22 -0.22 -13.41
N SER A 150 -1.00 -0.01 -12.35
CA SER A 150 -2.47 -0.06 -12.39
C SER A 150 -3.08 1.12 -11.65
N ARG A 151 -4.37 1.40 -11.91
CA ARG A 151 -5.09 2.47 -11.23
C ARG A 151 -5.46 2.06 -9.80
N ALA A 152 -5.15 2.90 -8.83
CA ALA A 152 -5.77 2.87 -7.51
C ALA A 152 -7.11 3.61 -7.59
N TYR A 153 -8.21 2.93 -7.24
CA TYR A 153 -9.54 3.54 -7.18
C TYR A 153 -9.85 4.03 -5.77
N PRO A 154 -10.54 5.19 -5.64
CA PRO A 154 -11.05 5.66 -4.36
C PRO A 154 -12.01 4.65 -3.74
N GLN A 155 -11.65 4.11 -2.57
CA GLN A 155 -12.42 3.06 -1.89
C GLN A 155 -13.65 3.61 -1.17
N THR A 156 -13.65 4.84 -0.64
CA THR A 156 -14.84 5.56 -0.11
C THR A 156 -14.41 6.95 0.41
N GLY A 157 -15.33 7.92 0.42
CA GLY A 157 -15.14 9.22 1.09
C GLY A 157 -15.52 10.45 0.30
N CYS A 158 -15.67 10.32 -1.02
CA CYS A 158 -16.15 11.40 -1.88
C CYS A 158 -17.69 11.33 -2.01
N GLU A 159 -18.43 11.62 -0.94
CA GLU A 159 -19.89 11.40 -0.84
C GLU A 159 -20.80 12.36 -1.65
N LYS A 160 -20.31 12.96 -2.74
CA LYS A 160 -21.17 13.78 -3.62
C LYS A 160 -20.96 13.43 -5.07
N GLU A 161 -21.82 12.54 -5.57
CA GLU A 161 -22.05 12.32 -6.99
C GLU A 161 -22.36 13.68 -7.63
N SER A 162 -21.40 14.23 -8.35
CA SER A 162 -21.46 15.56 -8.94
C SER A 162 -20.63 15.58 -10.21
N ASP A 163 -20.94 16.49 -11.15
CA ASP A 163 -20.18 16.66 -12.38
C ASP A 163 -18.68 16.89 -12.12
N LYS A 164 -18.36 17.50 -10.96
CA LYS A 164 -16.98 17.71 -10.51
C LYS A 164 -16.27 16.40 -10.16
N MET A 165 -16.98 15.41 -9.63
CA MET A 165 -16.42 14.08 -9.36
C MET A 165 -16.04 13.36 -10.65
N SER A 166 -16.95 13.36 -11.63
CA SER A 166 -16.69 12.76 -12.95
C SER A 166 -15.51 13.43 -13.64
N MET A 167 -15.46 14.77 -13.63
CA MET A 167 -14.36 15.52 -14.22
C MET A 167 -13.01 15.15 -13.58
N ILE A 168 -12.97 14.97 -12.26
CA ILE A 168 -11.76 14.58 -11.54
C ILE A 168 -11.36 13.14 -11.89
N ASP A 169 -12.32 12.21 -11.91
CA ASP A 169 -12.06 10.82 -12.29
C ASP A 169 -11.53 10.70 -13.73
N ASP A 170 -12.11 11.45 -14.66
CA ASP A 170 -11.65 11.53 -16.05
C ASP A 170 -10.22 12.08 -16.14
N ALA A 171 -9.91 13.13 -15.36
CA ALA A 171 -8.58 13.71 -15.32
C ALA A 171 -7.53 12.73 -14.79
N TYR A 172 -7.85 11.97 -13.73
CA TYR A 172 -6.96 10.92 -13.20
C TYR A 172 -6.84 9.72 -14.12
N THR A 173 -7.92 9.37 -14.81
CA THR A 173 -7.88 8.36 -15.86
C THR A 173 -6.96 8.80 -17.01
N SER A 174 -6.98 10.08 -17.38
CA SER A 174 -6.07 10.64 -18.38
C SER A 174 -4.61 10.60 -17.91
N LEU A 175 -4.33 10.87 -16.63
CA LEU A 175 -2.98 10.72 -16.08
C LEU A 175 -2.46 9.29 -16.25
N PHE A 176 -3.27 8.29 -15.90
CA PHE A 176 -2.89 6.88 -16.07
C PHE A 176 -2.69 6.50 -17.54
N LYS A 177 -3.60 6.91 -18.42
CA LYS A 177 -3.49 6.59 -19.87
C LYS A 177 -2.28 7.20 -20.56
N THR A 178 -1.72 8.27 -20.00
CA THR A 178 -0.54 8.97 -20.54
C THR A 178 0.76 8.56 -19.86
N LEU A 179 0.70 7.56 -18.97
CA LEU A 179 1.86 7.01 -18.28
C LEU A 179 2.85 6.42 -19.27
N THR A 180 4.07 6.94 -19.26
CA THR A 180 5.16 6.49 -20.13
C THR A 180 6.50 6.58 -19.40
N SER A 181 7.55 5.95 -19.94
CA SER A 181 8.92 6.11 -19.43
C SER A 181 9.36 7.59 -19.50
N SER A 182 10.10 8.07 -18.49
CA SER A 182 10.66 9.43 -18.51
C SER A 182 12.00 9.54 -19.24
N GLU A 183 12.56 8.43 -19.71
CA GLU A 183 13.74 8.40 -20.59
C GLU A 183 13.49 9.09 -21.95
#